data_AF-A0A6A0GY44-F1
#
_entry.id   AF-A0A6A0GY44-F1
#
_cell.length_a   1.000
_cell.length_b   1.000
_cell.length_c   1.000
_cell.angle_alpha   90.00
_cell.angle_beta   90.00
_cell.angle_gamma   90.00
#
_symmetry.space_group_name_H-M   'P 1'
#
loop_
_entity.id
_entity.type
_entity.pdbx_description
1 polymer ?
#
loop_
_entity_poly.entity_id
_entity_poly.type
_entity_poly.pdbx_seq_one_letter_code
_entity_poly.pdbx_strand_id
1 'polypeptide(L)'
;MSGAPSRVINVSSSSYVGRQLDLGDLNFDRRRYFYFRAYSQSKLANILFTKELARRLKGTGVVTNAVDPGLVYTEINGRPNQSMICRFLDSTRSIIARTESQGAQTQLYLALSEEGGVESGSYYVNCRKERLWGNASDMNLAKKLWEVSCKNVQLAQEEMIPDAEENSSNANTTKRNARKNINTS
;
A
#
# COMPACT_ATOMS: atom_id res chain seq x y z
N MET A 1 19.33 -11.40 6.72
CA MET A 1 18.64 -10.12 6.42
C MET A 1 18.98 -9.15 7.54
N SER A 2 19.88 -8.20 7.27
CA SER A 2 20.25 -7.14 8.22
C SER A 2 19.19 -6.04 8.11
N GLY A 3 18.38 -5.80 9.15
CA GLY A 3 17.36 -4.75 9.14
C GLY A 3 16.00 -5.09 9.75
N ALA A 4 15.81 -6.28 10.33
CA ALA A 4 14.62 -6.57 11.16
C ALA A 4 14.96 -6.38 12.65
N PRO A 5 14.02 -5.89 13.49
CA PRO A 5 12.67 -5.46 13.13
C PRO A 5 12.67 -4.09 12.42
N SER A 6 11.81 -3.91 11.41
CA SER A 6 11.63 -2.64 10.70
C SER A 6 10.21 -2.47 10.17
N ARG A 7 9.89 -1.25 9.72
CA ARG A 7 8.54 -0.84 9.32
C ARG A 7 8.55 -0.10 7.99
N VAL A 8 7.63 -0.46 7.09
CA VAL A 8 7.39 0.22 5.82
C VAL A 8 6.01 0.86 5.85
N ILE A 9 5.95 2.19 5.84
CA ILE A 9 4.70 2.95 5.95
C ILE A 9 4.41 3.65 4.62
N ASN A 10 3.33 3.25 3.96
CA ASN A 10 2.94 3.79 2.66
C ASN A 10 1.79 4.80 2.83
N VAL A 11 1.99 6.03 2.35
CA VAL A 11 0.98 7.08 2.45
C VAL A 11 -0.07 6.93 1.35
N SER A 12 -1.30 6.63 1.77
CA SER A 12 -2.50 6.55 0.94
C SER A 12 -3.50 7.68 1.29
N SER A 13 -4.77 7.53 0.93
CA SER A 13 -5.87 8.48 1.13
C SER A 13 -7.20 7.80 0.85
N SER A 14 -8.23 8.13 1.63
CA SER A 14 -9.64 7.75 1.47
C SER A 14 -10.25 8.08 0.11
N SER A 15 -9.59 8.90 -0.71
CA SER A 15 -9.93 9.10 -2.12
C SER A 15 -9.91 7.82 -2.98
N TYR A 16 -9.38 6.70 -2.48
CA TYR A 16 -9.44 5.40 -3.13
C TYR A 16 -10.87 4.82 -3.19
N VAL A 17 -11.77 5.23 -2.30
CA VAL A 17 -13.09 4.60 -2.14
C VAL A 17 -13.91 4.74 -3.43
N GLY A 18 -14.49 3.62 -3.88
CA GLY A 18 -15.27 3.56 -5.12
C GLY A 18 -14.43 3.64 -6.40
N ARG A 19 -13.09 3.66 -6.31
CA ARG A 19 -12.20 3.74 -7.47
C ARG A 19 -11.88 2.35 -8.01
N GLN A 20 -11.94 2.20 -9.33
CA GLN A 20 -11.43 1.03 -10.03
C GLN A 20 -10.02 1.28 -10.56
N LEU A 21 -9.17 0.26 -10.47
CA LEU A 21 -7.84 0.24 -11.05
C LEU A 21 -7.89 -0.40 -12.44
N ASP A 22 -7.38 0.31 -13.44
CA ASP A 22 -7.24 -0.23 -14.78
C ASP A 22 -5.81 -0.76 -14.95
N LEU A 23 -5.62 -2.05 -14.68
CA LEU A 23 -4.31 -2.69 -14.77
C LEU A 23 -3.75 -2.71 -16.21
N GLY A 24 -4.62 -2.62 -17.22
CA GLY A 24 -4.19 -2.58 -18.61
C GLY A 24 -3.66 -1.20 -19.02
N ASP A 25 -4.05 -0.14 -18.31
CA ASP A 25 -3.70 1.24 -18.61
C ASP A 25 -3.53 2.07 -17.31
N LEU A 26 -2.54 1.68 -16.50
CA LEU A 26 -2.21 2.38 -15.25
C LEU A 26 -1.74 3.83 -15.49
N ASN A 27 -1.10 4.07 -16.63
CA ASN A 27 -0.47 5.35 -16.98
C ASN A 27 -1.37 6.31 -17.75
N PHE A 28 -2.60 5.91 -18.10
CA PHE A 28 -3.54 6.71 -18.89
C PHE A 28 -3.06 6.98 -20.32
N ASP A 29 -2.36 6.02 -20.93
CA ASP A 29 -1.85 6.12 -22.30
C ASP A 29 -2.97 6.00 -23.33
N ARG A 30 -4.04 5.25 -23.01
CA ARG A 30 -5.16 4.96 -23.93
C ARG A 30 -6.46 5.66 -23.56
N ARG A 31 -6.50 6.38 -22.43
CA ARG A 31 -7.70 7.06 -21.92
C ARG A 31 -7.39 8.46 -21.44
N ARG A 32 -8.38 9.35 -21.53
CA ARG A 32 -8.23 10.74 -21.09
C ARG A 32 -7.76 10.83 -19.63
N TYR A 33 -6.66 11.54 -19.42
CA TYR A 33 -6.15 11.84 -18.09
C TYR A 33 -7.12 12.75 -17.34
N PHE A 34 -7.49 12.35 -16.12
CA PHE A 34 -8.22 13.19 -15.19
C PHE A 34 -7.53 13.13 -13.84
N TYR A 35 -7.03 14.28 -13.39
CA TYR A 35 -6.12 14.40 -12.25
C TYR A 35 -6.62 13.66 -11.00
N PHE A 36 -7.83 13.98 -10.54
CA PHE A 36 -8.39 13.36 -9.33
C PHE A 36 -8.56 11.84 -9.49
N ARG A 37 -8.93 11.37 -10.69
CA ARG A 37 -9.06 9.95 -11.00
C ARG A 37 -7.71 9.23 -10.99
N ALA A 38 -6.66 9.85 -11.53
CA ALA A 38 -5.31 9.31 -11.51
C ALA A 38 -4.75 9.27 -10.08
N TYR A 39 -4.96 10.35 -9.33
CA TYR A 39 -4.59 10.45 -7.91
C TYR A 39 -5.30 9.38 -7.07
N SER A 40 -6.62 9.24 -7.17
CA SER A 40 -7.36 8.18 -6.45
C SER A 40 -6.88 6.77 -6.83
N GLN A 41 -6.52 6.54 -8.10
CA GLN A 41 -5.98 5.25 -8.54
C GLN A 41 -4.59 4.97 -7.96
N SER A 42 -3.72 5.98 -7.84
CA SER A 42 -2.41 5.79 -7.20
C SER A 42 -2.54 5.53 -5.70
N LYS A 43 -3.51 6.16 -5.03
CA LYS A 43 -3.79 5.92 -3.60
C LYS A 43 -4.37 4.54 -3.34
N LEU A 44 -5.24 4.05 -4.23
CA LEU A 44 -5.67 2.64 -4.24
C LEU A 44 -4.48 1.69 -4.46
N ALA A 45 -3.60 2.00 -5.42
CA ALA A 45 -2.42 1.19 -5.72
C ALA A 45 -1.48 1.09 -4.50
N ASN A 46 -1.28 2.18 -3.74
CA ASN A 46 -0.50 2.14 -2.50
C ASN A 46 -1.07 1.17 -1.45
N ILE A 47 -2.40 1.08 -1.32
CA ILE A 47 -3.03 0.14 -0.38
C ILE A 47 -2.81 -1.29 -0.84
N LEU A 48 -3.08 -1.57 -2.11
CA LEU A 48 -2.90 -2.89 -2.70
C LEU A 48 -1.44 -3.35 -2.63
N PHE A 49 -0.50 -2.44 -2.92
CA PHE A 49 0.94 -2.67 -2.79
C PHE A 49 1.32 -3.03 -1.34
N THR A 50 0.87 -2.26 -0.34
CA THR A 50 1.08 -2.58 1.07
C THR A 50 0.60 -3.99 1.41
N LYS A 51 -0.59 -4.39 0.94
CA LYS A 51 -1.16 -5.71 1.25
C LYS A 51 -0.32 -6.84 0.65
N GLU A 52 0.11 -6.70 -0.60
CA GLU A 52 0.94 -7.71 -1.24
C GLU A 52 2.34 -7.76 -0.64
N LEU A 53 2.93 -6.60 -0.32
CA LEU A 53 4.21 -6.53 0.37
C LEU A 53 4.14 -7.20 1.75
N ALA A 54 3.06 -6.98 2.51
CA ALA A 54 2.85 -7.61 3.82
C ALA A 54 2.80 -9.13 3.71
N ARG A 55 2.12 -9.63 2.66
CA ARG A 55 2.02 -11.07 2.39
C ARG A 55 3.40 -11.65 2.09
N ARG A 56 4.17 -11.02 1.21
CA ARG A 56 5.52 -11.45 0.80
C ARG A 56 6.55 -11.38 1.93
N LEU A 57 6.44 -10.39 2.82
CA LEU A 57 7.34 -10.20 3.96
C LEU A 57 6.96 -11.02 5.20
N LYS A 58 5.93 -11.88 5.13
CA LYS A 58 5.51 -12.70 6.26
C LYS A 58 6.68 -13.54 6.81
N GLY A 59 6.94 -13.40 8.12
CA GLY A 59 8.02 -14.13 8.81
C GLY A 59 9.40 -13.49 8.74
N THR A 60 9.55 -12.35 8.04
CA THR A 60 10.84 -11.63 7.97
C THR A 60 11.08 -10.68 9.15
N GLY A 61 10.05 -10.41 9.96
CA GLY A 61 10.10 -9.39 11.02
C GLY A 61 9.91 -7.95 10.51
N VAL A 62 9.65 -7.77 9.22
CA VAL A 62 9.29 -6.46 8.63
C VAL A 62 7.78 -6.31 8.58
N VAL A 63 7.27 -5.20 9.11
CA VAL A 63 5.85 -4.86 9.11
C VAL A 63 5.59 -3.77 8.07
N THR A 64 4.54 -3.91 7.26
CA THR A 64 4.16 -2.87 6.30
C THR A 64 2.70 -2.48 6.45
N ASN A 65 2.42 -1.18 6.47
CA ASN A 65 1.09 -0.64 6.66
C ASN A 65 0.84 0.58 5.78
N ALA A 66 -0.43 0.80 5.43
CA ALA A 66 -0.88 1.96 4.69
C ALA A 66 -1.50 2.96 5.65
N VAL A 67 -1.33 4.26 5.37
CA VAL A 67 -1.83 5.32 6.23
C VAL A 67 -2.50 6.43 5.43
N ASP A 68 -3.65 6.89 5.89
CA ASP A 68 -4.25 8.14 5.47
C ASP A 68 -3.94 9.22 6.50
N PRO A 69 -3.24 10.31 6.13
CA PRO A 69 -3.00 11.41 7.05
C PRO A 69 -4.30 12.18 7.38
N GLY A 70 -5.40 11.90 6.67
CA GLY A 70 -6.65 12.65 6.72
C GLY A 70 -6.62 13.84 5.78
N LEU A 71 -7.62 14.72 5.90
CA LEU A 71 -7.64 15.97 5.15
C LEU A 71 -6.61 16.95 5.73
N VAL A 72 -5.37 16.83 5.27
CA VAL A 72 -4.25 17.70 5.65
C VAL A 72 -4.07 18.77 4.59
N TYR A 73 -3.86 20.00 5.04
CA TYR A 73 -3.48 21.11 4.17
C TYR A 73 -2.22 20.74 3.37
N THR A 74 -2.34 20.56 2.06
CA THR A 74 -1.19 20.37 1.18
C THR A 74 -1.42 21.16 -0.11
N GLU A 75 -0.41 21.90 -0.57
CA GLU A 75 -0.43 22.71 -1.81
C GLU A 75 -0.44 21.86 -3.09
N ILE A 76 -1.21 20.78 -3.10
CA ILE A 76 -1.30 19.84 -4.23
C ILE A 76 -2.12 20.44 -5.41
N ASN A 77 -2.65 21.67 -5.26
CA ASN A 77 -3.54 22.34 -6.21
C ASN A 77 -2.84 23.38 -7.14
N GLY A 78 -1.51 23.35 -7.28
CA GLY A 78 -0.75 24.31 -8.10
C GLY A 78 -0.87 24.17 -9.63
N ARG A 79 -2.02 23.82 -10.20
CA ARG A 79 -2.24 23.83 -11.67
C ARG A 79 -3.45 24.69 -12.07
N PRO A 80 -3.33 25.55 -13.10
CA PRO A 80 -4.31 26.60 -13.41
C PRO A 80 -5.67 26.13 -13.97
N ASN A 81 -5.95 24.83 -14.05
CA ASN A 81 -7.12 24.27 -14.74
C ASN A 81 -7.96 23.31 -13.88
N GLN A 82 -8.31 23.68 -12.65
CA GLN A 82 -9.15 22.84 -11.79
C GLN A 82 -10.55 23.44 -11.54
N SER A 83 -11.54 22.58 -11.81
CA SER A 83 -13.00 22.70 -11.70
C SER A 83 -13.52 23.47 -10.47
N MET A 84 -14.77 23.95 -10.53
CA MET A 84 -15.56 24.53 -9.42
C MET A 84 -15.42 23.78 -8.08
N ILE A 85 -15.13 22.48 -8.10
CA ILE A 85 -14.85 21.64 -6.93
C ILE A 85 -13.61 22.11 -6.14
N CYS A 86 -12.55 22.56 -6.80
CA CYS A 86 -11.36 23.09 -6.12
C CYS A 86 -11.62 24.48 -5.52
N ARG A 87 -12.46 25.30 -6.17
CA ARG A 87 -12.95 26.57 -5.61
C ARG A 87 -13.88 26.37 -4.41
N PHE A 88 -14.66 25.28 -4.39
CA PHE A 88 -15.53 24.94 -3.27
C PHE A 88 -14.71 24.48 -2.05
N LEU A 89 -13.65 23.70 -2.28
CA LEU A 89 -12.69 23.31 -1.25
C LEU A 89 -11.93 24.53 -0.68
N ASP A 90 -11.55 25.48 -1.54
CA ASP A 90 -10.97 26.77 -1.14
C ASP A 90 -11.93 27.66 -0.33
N SER A 91 -13.25 27.53 -0.52
CA SER A 91 -14.25 28.30 0.25
C SER A 91 -14.53 27.72 1.64
N THR A 92 -14.09 26.48 1.91
CA THR A 92 -14.13 25.84 3.24
C THR A 92 -12.78 25.93 3.99
N ARG A 93 -11.90 26.82 3.51
CA ARG A 93 -10.48 27.07 3.80
C ARG A 93 -10.01 27.01 5.25
N SER A 94 -10.87 27.32 6.23
CA SER A 94 -10.45 27.58 7.60
C SER A 94 -11.12 26.70 8.67
N ILE A 95 -12.02 25.78 8.27
CA ILE A 95 -12.91 25.11 9.23
C ILE A 95 -12.61 23.61 9.40
N ILE A 96 -11.93 22.95 8.43
CA ILE A 96 -11.87 21.48 8.37
C ILE A 96 -10.42 20.93 8.21
N ALA A 97 -9.43 21.76 7.89
CA ALA A 97 -8.07 21.29 7.59
C ALA A 97 -7.25 21.03 8.87
N ARG A 98 -6.66 19.84 8.97
CA ARG A 98 -5.71 19.51 10.04
C ARG A 98 -4.40 20.27 9.89
N THR A 99 -3.75 20.54 11.02
CA THR A 99 -2.36 21.03 11.01
C THR A 99 -1.42 19.98 10.44
N GLU A 100 -0.27 20.40 9.92
CA GLU A 100 0.78 19.50 9.42
C GLU A 100 1.20 18.47 10.48
N SER A 101 1.30 18.91 11.73
CA SER A 101 1.60 18.05 12.89
C SER A 101 0.53 16.99 13.15
N GLN A 102 -0.75 17.34 13.01
CA GLN A 102 -1.87 16.39 13.12
C GLN A 102 -1.89 15.41 11.94
N GLY A 103 -1.48 15.85 10.74
CA GLY A 103 -1.33 15.01 9.57
C GLY A 103 -0.25 13.93 9.70
N ALA A 104 0.87 14.28 10.33
CA ALA A 104 1.98 13.37 10.58
C ALA A 104 1.70 12.38 11.72
N GLN A 105 0.71 12.66 12.59
CA GLN A 105 0.47 11.91 13.82
C GLN A 105 0.32 10.40 13.59
N THR A 106 -0.46 9.98 12.59
CA THR A 106 -0.68 8.54 12.34
C THR A 106 0.56 7.85 11.79
N GLN A 107 1.35 8.56 10.97
CA GLN A 107 2.61 8.03 10.43
C GLN A 107 3.62 7.81 11.57
N LEU A 108 3.77 8.82 12.44
CA LEU A 108 4.63 8.73 13.61
C LEU A 108 4.18 7.64 14.58
N TYR A 109 2.86 7.52 14.81
CA TYR A 109 2.29 6.44 15.62
C TYR A 109 2.68 5.07 15.07
N LEU A 110 2.54 4.85 13.75
CA LEU A 110 2.92 3.56 13.14
C LEU A 110 4.43 3.32 13.15
N ALA A 111 5.25 4.39 13.06
CA ALA A 111 6.70 4.27 13.03
C ALA A 111 7.30 4.00 14.42
N LEU A 112 6.75 4.64 15.46
CA LEU A 112 7.39 4.73 16.77
C LEU A 112 6.66 3.94 17.87
N SER A 113 5.37 3.63 17.71
CA SER A 113 4.63 2.90 18.73
C SER A 113 5.03 1.42 18.76
N GLU A 114 5.34 0.91 19.95
CA GLU A 114 5.59 -0.52 20.17
C GLU A 114 4.32 -1.35 19.92
N GLU A 115 3.16 -0.84 20.34
CA GLU A 115 1.86 -1.53 20.23
C GLU A 115 1.14 -1.22 18.90
N GLY A 116 1.29 0.00 18.39
CA GLY A 116 0.61 0.48 17.21
C GLY A 116 1.17 -0.13 15.93
N GLY A 117 0.31 -0.51 14.99
CA GLY A 117 0.75 -0.90 13.65
C GLY A 117 1.54 -2.21 13.59
N VAL A 118 1.44 -3.08 14.60
CA VAL A 118 2.14 -4.38 14.62
C VAL A 118 1.56 -5.38 13.61
N GLU A 119 0.27 -5.25 13.28
CA GLU A 119 -0.38 -6.07 12.28
C GLU A 119 -0.03 -5.56 10.87
N SER A 120 0.67 -6.38 10.10
CA SER A 120 1.09 -6.07 8.73
C SER A 120 -0.08 -6.18 7.74
N GLY A 121 -0.09 -5.31 6.72
CA GLY A 121 -1.09 -5.29 5.64
C GLY A 121 -2.36 -4.52 5.99
N SER A 122 -2.32 -3.71 7.04
CA SER A 122 -3.44 -2.91 7.56
C SER A 122 -3.43 -1.48 7.00
N TYR A 123 -4.59 -0.83 7.11
CA TYR A 123 -4.81 0.56 6.74
C TYR A 123 -5.19 1.35 7.98
N TYR A 124 -4.56 2.51 8.18
CA TYR A 124 -4.73 3.32 9.37
C TYR A 124 -5.14 4.75 9.06
N VAL A 125 -6.02 5.28 9.91
CA VAL A 125 -6.45 6.67 9.91
C VAL A 125 -6.56 7.08 11.39
N ASN A 126 -6.06 8.25 11.77
CA ASN A 126 -6.18 8.78 13.14
C ASN A 126 -5.65 7.83 14.22
N CYS A 127 -4.50 7.21 13.96
CA CYS A 127 -3.89 6.20 14.83
C CYS A 127 -4.77 4.96 15.07
N ARG A 128 -5.81 4.73 14.27
CA ARG A 128 -6.71 3.58 14.36
C ARG A 128 -6.69 2.77 13.09
N LYS A 129 -6.77 1.46 13.24
CA LYS A 129 -6.93 0.54 12.12
C LYS A 129 -8.34 0.72 11.57
N GLU A 130 -8.44 0.99 10.28
CA GLU A 130 -9.70 1.21 9.58
C GLU A 130 -10.00 0.09 8.59
N ARG A 131 -11.30 -0.11 8.33
CA ARG A 131 -11.75 -1.08 7.33
C ARG A 131 -11.52 -0.54 5.92
N LEU A 132 -11.00 -1.40 5.05
CA LEU A 132 -10.90 -1.14 3.62
C LEU A 132 -12.23 -1.40 2.92
N TRP A 133 -12.52 -0.57 1.92
CA TRP A 133 -13.76 -0.64 1.13
C TRP A 133 -13.51 -1.12 -0.30
N GLY A 134 -14.47 -1.87 -0.85
CA GLY A 134 -14.47 -2.30 -2.25
C GLY A 134 -13.26 -3.15 -2.60
N ASN A 135 -12.64 -2.84 -3.74
CA ASN A 135 -11.49 -3.56 -4.29
C ASN A 135 -10.18 -3.34 -3.53
N ALA A 136 -10.10 -2.41 -2.58
CA ALA A 136 -8.89 -2.17 -1.81
C ALA A 136 -8.49 -3.36 -0.92
N SER A 137 -9.43 -4.25 -0.59
CA SER A 137 -9.17 -5.48 0.15
C SER A 137 -8.92 -6.72 -0.75
N ASP A 138 -8.98 -6.58 -2.08
CA ASP A 138 -8.84 -7.69 -3.03
C ASP A 138 -7.36 -8.09 -3.20
N MET A 139 -7.00 -9.26 -2.65
CA MET A 139 -5.64 -9.80 -2.74
C MET A 139 -5.25 -10.27 -4.15
N ASN A 140 -6.21 -10.69 -4.98
CA ASN A 140 -5.92 -11.06 -6.36
C ASN A 140 -5.58 -9.82 -7.19
N LEU A 141 -6.31 -8.72 -6.96
CA LEU A 141 -5.98 -7.43 -7.55
C LEU A 141 -4.61 -6.93 -7.09
N ALA A 142 -4.28 -7.09 -5.80
CA ALA A 142 -2.99 -6.71 -5.24
C ALA A 142 -1.82 -7.49 -5.88
N LYS A 143 -1.97 -8.81 -6.05
CA LYS A 143 -0.98 -9.65 -6.73
C LYS A 143 -0.79 -9.23 -8.20
N LYS A 144 -1.87 -9.04 -8.94
CA LYS A 144 -1.79 -8.59 -10.34
C LYS A 144 -1.16 -7.20 -10.47
N LEU A 145 -1.48 -6.28 -9.56
CA LEU A 145 -0.84 -4.96 -9.52
C LEU A 145 0.67 -5.08 -9.30
N TRP A 146 1.11 -5.94 -8.38
CA TRP A 146 2.52 -6.20 -8.14
C TRP A 146 3.23 -6.69 -9.40
N GLU A 147 2.66 -7.70 -10.08
CA GLU A 147 3.21 -8.26 -11.32
C GLU A 147 3.35 -7.21 -12.43
N VAL A 148 2.31 -6.39 -12.67
CA VAL A 148 2.38 -5.30 -13.64
C VAL A 148 3.38 -4.23 -13.21
N SER A 149 3.45 -3.91 -11.92
CA SER A 149 4.38 -2.90 -11.41
C SER A 149 5.84 -3.33 -11.59
N CYS A 150 6.19 -4.57 -11.24
CA CYS A 150 7.52 -5.12 -11.46
C CYS A 150 7.93 -5.09 -12.94
N LYS A 151 7.01 -5.44 -13.85
CA LYS A 151 7.24 -5.32 -15.30
C LYS A 151 7.49 -3.87 -15.73
N ASN A 152 6.68 -2.94 -15.23
CA ASN A 152 6.79 -1.51 -15.59
C ASN A 152 8.12 -0.90 -15.13
N VAL A 153 8.62 -1.29 -13.95
CA VAL A 153 9.92 -0.81 -13.43
C VAL A 153 11.09 -1.71 -13.85
N GLN A 154 10.84 -2.72 -14.68
CA GLN A 154 11.85 -3.63 -15.23
C GLN A 154 12.66 -4.36 -14.14
N LEU A 155 12.00 -4.73 -13.03
CA LEU A 155 12.65 -5.43 -11.92
C LEU A 155 12.93 -6.88 -12.32
N ALA A 156 14.17 -7.34 -12.15
CA ALA A 156 14.54 -8.72 -12.46
C ALA A 156 13.89 -9.70 -11.45
N GLN A 157 13.59 -10.92 -11.89
CA GLN A 157 12.88 -11.91 -11.05
C GLN A 157 13.69 -12.28 -9.80
N GLU A 158 15.01 -12.24 -9.89
CA GLU A 158 15.95 -12.54 -8.81
C GLU A 158 15.99 -11.43 -7.75
N GLU A 159 15.65 -10.20 -8.12
CA GLU A 159 15.57 -9.04 -7.23
C GLU A 159 14.19 -8.93 -6.55
N MET A 160 13.19 -9.64 -7.07
CA MET A 160 11.84 -9.63 -6.53
C MET A 160 11.78 -10.35 -5.19
N ILE A 161 11.04 -9.77 -4.24
CA ILE A 161 10.66 -10.48 -3.02
C ILE A 161 9.79 -11.67 -3.44
N PRO A 162 10.16 -12.92 -3.10
CA PRO A 162 9.45 -14.12 -3.58
C PRO A 162 7.98 -14.14 -3.15
N ASP A 163 7.17 -14.90 -3.89
CA ASP A 163 5.80 -15.15 -3.47
C ASP A 163 5.81 -16.01 -2.19
N ALA A 164 5.07 -15.58 -1.15
CA ALA A 164 5.04 -16.30 0.13
C ALA A 164 4.50 -17.75 0.01
N GLU A 165 3.69 -18.04 -1.00
CA GLU A 165 3.19 -19.40 -1.28
C GLU A 165 4.28 -20.30 -1.88
N GLU A 166 5.22 -19.73 -2.62
CA GLU A 166 6.35 -20.43 -3.24
C GLU A 166 7.41 -20.79 -2.17
N ASN A 167 7.64 -19.90 -1.20
CA ASN A 167 8.53 -20.16 -0.07
C ASN A 167 8.01 -21.27 0.85
N SER A 168 6.70 -21.37 1.06
CA SER A 168 6.11 -22.40 1.93
C SER A 168 6.09 -23.78 1.27
N SER A 169 5.91 -23.85 -0.05
CA SER A 169 5.98 -25.11 -0.82
C SER A 169 7.42 -25.63 -0.99
N ASN A 170 8.41 -24.75 -1.19
CA ASN A 170 9.83 -25.13 -1.19
C ASN A 170 10.33 -25.59 0.20
N ALA A 171 9.92 -24.91 1.28
CA ALA A 171 10.28 -25.30 2.64
C ALA A 171 9.68 -26.66 3.05
N ASN A 172 8.44 -26.95 2.64
CA ASN A 172 7.77 -28.21 2.92
C ASN A 172 8.38 -29.39 2.12
N THR A 173 8.77 -29.15 0.87
CA THR A 173 9.45 -30.15 0.03
C THR A 173 10.84 -30.51 0.60
N THR A 174 11.58 -29.51 1.07
CA THR A 174 12.90 -29.70 1.68
C THR A 174 12.81 -30.50 3.00
N LYS A 175 11.85 -30.17 3.86
CA LYS A 175 11.59 -30.94 5.11
C LYS A 175 11.15 -32.38 4.83
N ARG A 176 10.37 -32.62 3.77
CA ARG A 176 9.91 -33.96 3.38
C ARG A 176 11.05 -34.83 2.87
N ASN A 177 11.98 -34.26 2.10
CA ASN A 177 13.15 -34.98 1.60
C ASN A 177 14.18 -35.26 2.71
N ALA A 178 14.39 -34.32 3.64
CA ALA A 178 15.25 -34.53 4.81
C ALA A 178 14.73 -35.66 5.72
N ARG A 179 13.40 -35.78 5.90
CA ARG A 179 12.79 -36.89 6.67
C ARG A 179 12.90 -38.25 5.99
N LYS A 180 12.93 -38.30 4.65
CA LYS A 180 13.10 -39.56 3.92
C LYS A 180 14.53 -40.11 4.04
N ASN A 181 15.54 -39.26 4.06
CA ASN A 181 16.95 -39.68 4.14
C ASN A 181 17.38 -40.16 5.54
N ILE A 182 16.61 -39.87 6.58
CA ILE A 182 16.88 -40.32 7.95
C ILE A 182 16.32 -41.74 8.20
N ASN A 183 15.35 -42.18 7.39
CA ASN A 183 14.69 -43.50 7.55
C ASN A 183 15.25 -44.57 6.59
N THR A 184 16.36 -44.30 5.90
CA THR A 184 16.99 -45.22 4.93
C THR A 184 18.44 -45.58 5.29
N SER A 185 18.85 -45.37 6.54
CA SER A 185 20.17 -45.76 7.06
C SER A 185 20.03 -46.81 8.16
#